data_AF-A0A2D6NX37-F1
#
_entry.id   AF-A0A2D6NX37-F1
#
_cell.length_a   1.000
_cell.length_b   1.000
_cell.length_c   1.000
_cell.angle_alpha   90.00
_cell.angle_beta   90.00
_cell.angle_gamma   90.00
#
_symmetry.space_group_name_H-M   'P 1'
#
loop_
_entity.id
_entity.type
_entity.pdbx_description
1 polymer ?
#
loop_
_entity_poly.entity_id
_entity_poly.type
_entity_poly.pdbx_seq_one_letter_code
_entity_poly.pdbx_strand_id
1 'polypeptide(L)'
;MFFNKKGAEIVASNLVTILLILIGGMVILGVLFTVFGDKDDLFSRWICKASVYISDQTGGVGDKIPLVPSTILCKTFHKEVKEEEEKDFMREMARGMQRCWDMWGEGDWDPSPNWLKWDEKKCFNCYVMETGDDVPQITLKEFIDYLQSTEEKKVDDTYWNYFRGLSGNKVVFNFPEV
;
A
#
# COMPACT_ATOMS: atom_id res chain seq x y z
N MET A 1 -36.50 47.72 -7.81
CA MET A 1 -35.92 46.38 -7.60
C MET A 1 -34.80 46.53 -6.58
N PHE A 2 -35.12 46.42 -5.30
CA PHE A 2 -34.21 46.74 -4.20
C PHE A 2 -33.39 45.50 -3.83
N PHE A 3 -32.14 45.43 -4.28
CA PHE A 3 -31.18 44.49 -3.69
C PHE A 3 -30.88 44.97 -2.27
N ASN A 4 -31.36 44.18 -1.30
CA ASN A 4 -31.23 44.43 0.12
C ASN A 4 -29.74 44.42 0.51
N LYS A 5 -29.18 45.58 0.91
CA LYS A 5 -27.75 45.76 1.24
C LYS A 5 -27.21 44.73 2.25
N LYS A 6 -28.07 44.20 3.12
CA LYS A 6 -27.71 43.17 4.11
C LYS A 6 -27.45 41.77 3.51
N GLY A 7 -28.06 41.45 2.36
CA GLY A 7 -27.82 40.18 1.66
C GLY A 7 -26.49 40.16 0.92
N ALA A 8 -26.06 41.31 0.39
CA ALA A 8 -24.79 41.44 -0.31
C ALA A 8 -23.57 41.28 0.63
N GLU A 9 -23.67 41.76 1.87
CA GLU A 9 -22.59 41.60 2.88
C GLU A 9 -22.43 40.15 3.34
N ILE A 10 -23.54 39.42 3.54
CA ILE A 10 -23.51 38.00 3.93
C ILE A 10 -22.96 37.12 2.79
N VAL A 11 -23.36 37.41 1.54
CA VAL A 11 -22.86 36.68 0.36
C VAL A 11 -21.38 36.99 0.13
N ALA A 12 -20.95 38.25 0.26
CA ALA A 12 -19.54 38.64 0.12
C ALA A 12 -18.66 38.02 1.21
N SER A 13 -19.12 38.00 2.46
CA SER A 13 -18.37 37.40 3.58
C SER A 13 -18.15 35.89 3.39
N ASN A 14 -19.20 35.15 3.02
CA ASN A 14 -19.08 33.72 2.80
C ASN A 14 -18.21 33.38 1.58
N LEU A 15 -18.23 34.22 0.55
CA LEU A 15 -17.42 34.02 -0.65
C LEU A 15 -15.92 34.18 -0.34
N VAL A 16 -15.55 35.14 0.51
CA VAL A 16 -14.16 35.30 0.98
C VAL A 16 -13.70 34.09 1.80
N THR A 17 -14.56 33.57 2.69
CA THR A 17 -14.24 32.37 3.48
C THR A 17 -14.02 31.14 2.60
N ILE A 18 -14.87 30.91 1.59
CA ILE A 18 -14.71 29.81 0.64
C ILE A 18 -13.40 29.96 -0.16
N LEU A 19 -13.06 31.17 -0.58
CA LEU A 19 -11.82 31.46 -1.30
C LEU A 19 -10.58 31.19 -0.42
N LEU A 20 -10.62 31.57 0.85
CA LEU A 20 -9.54 31.28 1.81
C LEU A 20 -9.38 29.77 2.05
N ILE A 21 -10.48 29.03 2.13
CA ILE A 21 -10.44 27.56 2.26
C ILE A 21 -9.83 26.93 1.00
N LEU A 22 -10.21 27.40 -0.20
CA LEU A 22 -9.66 26.90 -1.46
C LEU A 22 -8.17 27.19 -1.60
N ILE A 23 -7.74 28.42 -1.29
CA ILE A 23 -6.32 28.80 -1.31
C ILE A 23 -5.54 27.99 -0.27
N GLY A 24 -6.07 27.86 0.95
CA GLY A 24 -5.46 27.02 1.99
C GLY A 24 -5.33 25.56 1.55
N GLY A 25 -6.36 25.00 0.92
CA GLY A 25 -6.33 23.67 0.33
C GLY A 25 -5.28 23.53 -0.76
N MET A 26 -5.16 24.50 -1.67
CA MET A 26 -4.11 24.50 -2.71
C MET A 26 -2.70 24.58 -2.13
N VAL A 27 -2.49 25.38 -1.09
CA VAL A 27 -1.17 25.47 -0.43
C VAL A 27 -0.82 24.14 0.23
N ILE A 28 -1.77 23.52 0.95
CA ILE A 28 -1.57 22.21 1.56
C ILE A 28 -1.26 21.16 0.49
N LEU A 29 -2.04 21.10 -0.59
CA LEU A 29 -1.80 20.20 -1.71
C LEU A 29 -0.45 20.46 -2.36
N GLY A 30 -0.06 21.73 -2.56
CA GLY A 30 1.24 22.09 -3.12
C GLY A 30 2.42 21.64 -2.24
N VAL A 31 2.29 21.76 -0.91
CA VAL A 31 3.29 21.24 0.03
C VAL A 31 3.34 19.72 -0.02
N LEU A 32 2.18 19.05 -0.11
CA LEU A 32 2.14 17.60 -0.28
C LEU A 32 2.82 17.17 -1.58
N PHE A 33 2.52 17.80 -2.71
CA PHE A 33 3.14 17.46 -4.00
C PHE A 33 4.65 17.73 -4.03
N THR A 34 5.13 18.80 -3.40
CA THR A 34 6.57 19.12 -3.37
C THR A 34 7.35 18.23 -2.40
N VAL A 35 6.75 17.80 -1.29
CA VAL A 35 7.40 16.91 -0.30
C VAL A 35 7.30 15.44 -0.69
N PHE A 36 6.24 15.06 -1.41
CA PHE A 36 5.94 13.66 -1.74
C PHE A 36 6.02 13.33 -3.23
N GLY A 37 6.28 14.29 -4.12
CA GLY A 37 6.32 14.09 -5.58
C GLY A 37 7.34 13.06 -6.06
N ASP A 38 8.49 12.95 -5.39
CA ASP A 38 9.49 11.89 -5.65
C ASP A 38 9.28 10.63 -4.80
N LYS A 39 8.29 10.65 -3.89
CA LYS A 39 7.94 9.57 -2.95
C LYS A 39 6.59 8.94 -3.31
N ASP A 40 6.24 8.93 -4.59
CA ASP A 40 5.01 8.34 -5.11
C ASP A 40 4.74 6.94 -4.53
N ASP A 41 5.78 6.15 -4.30
CA ASP A 41 5.68 4.82 -3.71
C ASP A 41 5.21 4.83 -2.25
N LEU A 42 5.63 5.79 -1.42
CA LEU A 42 5.19 5.85 -0.02
C LEU A 42 3.73 6.28 0.07
N PHE A 43 3.34 7.30 -0.70
CA PHE A 43 1.99 7.81 -0.69
C PHE A 43 1.01 6.81 -1.31
N SER A 44 1.38 6.18 -2.42
CA SER A 44 0.58 5.13 -3.06
C SER A 44 0.43 3.90 -2.16
N ARG A 45 1.49 3.49 -1.43
CA ARG A 45 1.40 2.42 -0.44
C ARG A 45 0.42 2.76 0.68
N TRP A 46 0.50 3.98 1.19
CA TRP A 46 -0.40 4.44 2.25
C TRP A 46 -1.86 4.49 1.78
N ILE A 47 -2.11 4.99 0.56
CA ILE A 47 -3.44 4.96 -0.06
C ILE A 47 -3.94 3.53 -0.21
N CYS A 48 -3.11 2.62 -0.75
CA CYS A 48 -3.47 1.21 -0.88
C CYS A 48 -3.85 0.62 0.48
N LYS A 49 -2.99 0.76 1.49
CA LYS A 49 -3.25 0.27 2.85
C LYS A 49 -4.53 0.84 3.45
N ALA A 50 -4.74 2.15 3.34
CA ALA A 50 -5.95 2.80 3.82
C ALA A 50 -7.20 2.30 3.09
N SER A 51 -7.09 2.07 1.78
CA SER A 51 -8.19 1.57 0.96
C SER A 51 -8.56 0.12 1.30
N VAL A 52 -7.57 -0.74 1.57
CA VAL A 52 -7.77 -2.11 2.05
C VAL A 52 -8.46 -2.09 3.41
N TYR A 53 -7.97 -1.27 4.35
CA TYR A 53 -8.59 -1.12 5.66
C TYR A 53 -10.05 -0.65 5.56
N ILE A 54 -10.34 0.38 4.75
CA ILE A 54 -11.72 0.87 4.57
C ILE A 54 -12.59 -0.22 3.93
N SER A 55 -12.06 -0.95 2.94
CA SER A 55 -12.79 -2.02 2.26
C SER A 55 -13.13 -3.16 3.23
N ASP A 56 -12.20 -3.55 4.10
CA ASP A 56 -12.43 -4.50 5.20
C ASP A 56 -13.53 -4.02 6.17
N GLN A 57 -13.42 -2.78 6.68
CA GLN A 57 -14.40 -2.23 7.62
C GLN A 57 -15.80 -2.04 7.01
N THR A 58 -15.88 -1.83 5.71
CA THR A 58 -17.14 -1.69 4.98
C THR A 58 -17.65 -3.01 4.41
N GLY A 59 -16.93 -4.12 4.62
CA GLY A 59 -17.24 -5.42 4.04
C GLY A 59 -17.43 -5.33 2.52
N GLY A 60 -16.55 -4.61 1.83
CA GLY A 60 -16.56 -4.43 0.37
C GLY A 60 -17.86 -3.85 -0.20
N VAL A 61 -18.72 -3.21 0.61
CA VAL A 61 -20.03 -2.70 0.14
C VAL A 61 -19.86 -1.65 -0.96
N GLY A 62 -18.76 -0.88 -0.93
CA GLY A 62 -18.43 0.08 -1.99
C GLY A 62 -18.21 -0.57 -3.35
N ASP A 63 -17.76 -1.84 -3.41
CA ASP A 63 -17.55 -2.58 -4.66
C ASP A 63 -18.88 -2.99 -5.32
N LYS A 64 -19.99 -2.94 -4.57
CA LYS A 64 -21.34 -3.23 -5.09
C LYS A 64 -21.99 -2.00 -5.72
N ILE A 65 -21.37 -0.82 -5.63
CA ILE A 65 -21.88 0.39 -6.25
C ILE A 65 -21.36 0.40 -7.70
N PRO A 66 -22.23 0.23 -8.72
CA PRO A 66 -21.81 0.04 -10.11
C PRO A 66 -21.09 1.24 -10.76
N LEU A 67 -20.96 2.35 -10.03
CA LEU A 67 -20.31 3.58 -10.47
C LEU A 67 -18.98 3.86 -9.76
N VAL A 68 -18.60 3.07 -8.76
CA VAL A 68 -17.36 3.24 -8.02
C VAL A 68 -16.40 2.12 -8.45
N PRO A 69 -15.28 2.41 -9.11
CA PRO A 69 -14.25 1.40 -9.34
C PRO A 69 -13.81 0.85 -7.97
N SER A 70 -13.49 -0.45 -7.92
CA SER A 70 -13.00 -1.18 -6.73
C SER A 70 -12.48 -0.29 -5.61
N THR A 71 -13.06 -0.42 -4.42
CA THR A 71 -12.69 0.34 -3.22
C THR A 71 -11.20 0.19 -2.87
N ILE A 72 -10.59 -0.93 -3.28
CA ILE A 72 -9.16 -1.16 -3.12
C ILE A 72 -8.40 -0.42 -4.24
N LEU A 73 -7.64 0.60 -3.84
CA LEU A 73 -6.84 1.48 -4.70
C LEU A 73 -5.37 1.06 -4.71
N CYS A 74 -5.12 -0.24 -4.87
CA CYS A 74 -3.77 -0.79 -4.93
C CYS A 74 -3.32 -0.94 -6.38
N LYS A 75 -2.24 -0.23 -6.75
CA LYS A 75 -1.54 -0.43 -8.02
C LYS A 75 -0.36 -1.38 -7.82
N THR A 76 -0.03 -2.15 -8.85
CA THR A 76 1.22 -2.90 -8.87
C THR A 76 2.39 -1.93 -9.03
N PHE A 77 3.37 -2.03 -8.13
CA PHE A 77 4.56 -1.20 -8.14
C PHE A 77 5.67 -1.87 -8.94
N HIS A 78 6.25 -1.15 -9.89
CA HIS A 78 7.44 -1.58 -10.60
C HIS A 78 8.65 -1.05 -9.86
N LYS A 79 9.56 -1.95 -9.45
CA LYS A 79 10.79 -1.57 -8.76
C LYS A 79 11.97 -2.22 -9.44
N GLU A 80 12.88 -1.40 -9.93
CA GLU A 80 14.19 -1.85 -10.39
C GLU A 80 15.06 -2.21 -9.18
N VAL A 81 15.63 -3.42 -9.18
CA VAL A 81 16.57 -3.92 -8.17
C VAL A 81 17.96 -3.87 -8.82
N LYS A 82 18.83 -3.00 -8.29
CA LYS A 82 20.17 -2.72 -8.83
C LYS A 82 21.28 -3.36 -8.02
N GLU A 83 20.90 -4.03 -6.93
CA GLU A 83 21.80 -4.65 -6.00
C GLU A 83 22.46 -5.88 -6.64
N GLU A 84 23.76 -5.78 -6.90
CA GLU A 84 24.59 -6.87 -7.44
C GLU A 84 25.06 -7.81 -6.33
N GLU A 85 25.20 -7.31 -5.09
CA GLU A 85 25.56 -8.15 -3.95
C GLU A 85 24.39 -9.03 -3.50
N GLU A 86 24.62 -10.34 -3.41
CA GLU A 86 23.62 -11.36 -3.08
C GLU A 86 22.82 -11.01 -1.82
N LYS A 87 23.50 -10.58 -0.76
CA LYS A 87 22.87 -10.23 0.52
C LYS A 87 21.96 -9.01 0.41
N ASP A 88 22.34 -8.01 -0.37
CA ASP A 88 21.55 -6.79 -0.57
C ASP A 88 20.37 -7.03 -1.51
N PHE A 89 20.57 -7.83 -2.54
CA PHE A 89 19.50 -8.30 -3.41
C PHE A 89 18.42 -9.06 -2.62
N MET A 90 18.81 -10.08 -1.84
CA MET A 90 17.87 -10.84 -0.99
C MET A 90 17.15 -9.93 0.01
N ARG A 91 17.84 -8.92 0.56
CA ARG A 91 17.26 -7.94 1.47
C ARG A 91 16.18 -7.10 0.80
N GLU A 92 16.42 -6.61 -0.41
CA GLU A 92 15.45 -5.79 -1.13
C GLU A 92 14.24 -6.61 -1.58
N MET A 93 14.45 -7.87 -1.97
CA MET A 93 13.35 -8.82 -2.23
C MET A 93 12.49 -9.03 -0.98
N ALA A 94 13.12 -9.37 0.16
CA ALA A 94 12.42 -9.59 1.43
C ALA A 94 11.68 -8.33 1.92
N ARG A 95 12.26 -7.14 1.74
CA ARG A 95 11.60 -5.86 2.05
C ARG A 95 10.40 -5.58 1.18
N GLY A 96 10.44 -5.92 -0.11
CA GLY A 96 9.27 -5.78 -0.98
C GLY A 96 8.13 -6.71 -0.55
N MET A 97 8.46 -7.94 -0.15
CA MET A 97 7.50 -8.87 0.45
C MET A 97 6.90 -8.31 1.75
N GLN A 98 7.74 -7.78 2.64
CA GLN A 98 7.30 -7.16 3.90
C GLN A 98 6.34 -6.01 3.65
N ARG A 99 6.67 -5.11 2.72
CA ARG A 99 5.82 -3.96 2.35
C ARG A 99 4.51 -4.41 1.74
N CYS A 100 4.51 -5.47 0.93
CA CYS A 100 3.28 -6.04 0.39
C CYS A 100 2.40 -6.58 1.52
N TRP A 101 2.96 -7.38 2.42
CA TRP A 101 2.21 -7.92 3.56
C TRP A 101 1.63 -6.82 4.46
N ASP A 102 2.40 -5.77 4.74
CA ASP A 102 1.96 -4.60 5.52
C ASP A 102 0.80 -3.84 4.84
N MET A 103 0.81 -3.69 3.51
CA MET A 103 -0.29 -3.04 2.78
C MET A 103 -1.61 -3.79 2.93
N TRP A 104 -1.56 -5.10 3.11
CA TRP A 104 -2.73 -5.97 3.28
C TRP A 104 -3.08 -6.24 4.74
N GLY A 105 -2.58 -5.42 5.67
CA GLY A 105 -2.90 -5.56 7.09
C GLY A 105 -2.31 -6.80 7.73
N GLU A 106 -1.21 -7.31 7.19
CA GLU A 106 -0.51 -8.49 7.72
C GLU A 106 -1.41 -9.73 7.86
N GLY A 107 -2.44 -9.81 7.00
CA GLY A 107 -3.41 -10.92 6.98
C GLY A 107 -4.61 -10.73 7.91
N ASP A 108 -4.65 -9.68 8.73
CA ASP A 108 -5.77 -9.44 9.65
C ASP A 108 -6.98 -8.76 8.98
N TRP A 109 -6.86 -8.33 7.73
CA TRP A 109 -7.92 -7.66 6.97
C TRP A 109 -8.44 -8.56 5.83
N ASP A 110 -9.77 -8.69 5.71
CA ASP A 110 -10.47 -9.33 4.58
C ASP A 110 -11.37 -8.29 3.88
N PRO A 111 -10.86 -7.57 2.87
CA PRO A 111 -11.63 -6.56 2.14
C PRO A 111 -12.71 -7.15 1.23
N SER A 112 -12.99 -8.46 1.31
CA SER A 112 -13.98 -9.09 0.47
C SER A 112 -15.42 -8.69 0.84
N PRO A 113 -16.30 -8.47 -0.16
CA PRO A 113 -17.72 -8.28 0.08
C PRO A 113 -18.48 -9.51 0.59
N ASN A 114 -17.77 -10.62 0.78
CA ASN A 114 -18.31 -11.90 1.21
C ASN A 114 -17.70 -12.26 2.56
N TRP A 115 -18.24 -11.65 3.62
CA TRP A 115 -17.94 -11.96 5.02
C TRP A 115 -18.18 -13.44 5.41
N LEU A 116 -18.78 -14.25 4.52
CA LEU A 116 -18.98 -15.69 4.66
C LEU A 116 -17.88 -16.55 4.00
N LYS A 117 -16.93 -15.96 3.26
CA LYS A 117 -15.89 -16.67 2.49
C LYS A 117 -14.46 -16.35 2.96
N TRP A 118 -14.27 -16.27 4.27
CA TRP A 118 -12.96 -16.03 4.89
C TRP A 118 -11.90 -17.09 4.53
N ASP A 119 -12.32 -18.24 3.98
CA ASP A 119 -11.45 -19.39 3.72
C ASP A 119 -10.94 -19.50 2.25
N GLU A 120 -11.31 -18.55 1.38
CA GLU A 120 -10.79 -18.53 0.00
C GLU A 120 -9.39 -17.90 -0.05
N LYS A 121 -8.39 -18.68 -0.46
CA LYS A 121 -7.02 -18.18 -0.70
C LYS A 121 -7.03 -17.19 -1.85
N LYS A 122 -6.71 -15.92 -1.57
CA LYS A 122 -6.55 -14.86 -2.57
C LYS A 122 -5.10 -14.44 -2.68
N CYS A 123 -4.67 -14.15 -3.91
CA CYS A 123 -3.34 -13.65 -4.20
C CYS A 123 -3.43 -12.20 -4.69
N PHE A 124 -2.51 -11.37 -4.25
CA PHE A 124 -2.40 -9.98 -4.67
C PHE A 124 -0.96 -9.67 -5.08
N ASN A 125 -0.81 -9.09 -6.28
CA ASN A 125 0.50 -8.74 -6.82
C ASN A 125 0.81 -7.28 -6.46
N CYS A 126 1.54 -7.06 -5.36
CA CYS A 126 1.93 -5.71 -4.96
C CYS A 126 3.10 -5.16 -5.78
N TYR A 127 4.08 -6.00 -6.11
CA TYR A 127 5.33 -5.59 -6.73
C TYR A 127 5.67 -6.45 -7.93
N VAL A 128 6.19 -5.80 -8.97
CA VAL A 128 6.99 -6.42 -10.02
C VAL A 128 8.40 -5.92 -9.79
N MET A 129 9.31 -6.83 -9.46
CA MET A 129 10.71 -6.51 -9.30
C MET A 129 11.43 -6.79 -10.61
N GLU A 130 12.00 -5.75 -11.20
CA GLU A 130 12.74 -5.81 -12.44
C GLU A 130 14.23 -5.87 -12.09
N THR A 131 14.93 -6.85 -12.64
CA THR A 131 16.33 -7.13 -12.35
C THR A 131 17.17 -6.84 -13.59
N GLY A 132 18.37 -6.26 -13.40
CA GLY A 132 19.35 -6.10 -14.48
C GLY A 132 19.99 -7.42 -14.93
N ASP A 133 20.88 -7.35 -15.92
CA ASP A 133 21.60 -8.53 -16.43
C ASP A 133 22.65 -9.07 -15.44
N ASP A 134 23.19 -8.20 -14.58
CA ASP A 134 24.28 -8.50 -13.64
C ASP A 134 23.78 -8.99 -12.26
N VAL A 135 22.55 -9.50 -12.17
CA VAL A 135 21.99 -9.91 -10.87
C VAL A 135 22.55 -11.25 -10.36
N PRO A 136 22.69 -11.38 -9.03
CA PRO A 136 23.17 -12.61 -8.42
C PRO A 136 22.19 -13.76 -8.68
N GLN A 137 22.74 -14.92 -9.09
CA GLN A 137 21.95 -16.14 -9.25
C GLN A 137 21.65 -16.73 -7.88
N ILE A 138 20.44 -16.48 -7.38
CA ILE A 138 19.98 -16.97 -6.09
C ILE A 138 18.97 -18.09 -6.31
N THR A 139 19.25 -19.24 -5.72
CA THR A 139 18.31 -20.35 -5.69
C THR A 139 17.17 -20.05 -4.72
N LEU A 140 16.02 -20.68 -4.95
CA LEU A 140 14.90 -20.61 -4.03
C LEU A 140 15.30 -21.00 -2.59
N LYS A 141 16.14 -22.03 -2.45
CA LYS A 141 16.59 -22.51 -1.15
C LYS A 141 17.39 -21.44 -0.41
N GLU A 142 18.35 -20.81 -1.07
CA GLU A 142 19.16 -19.73 -0.48
C GLU A 142 18.28 -18.57 -0.03
N PHE A 143 17.28 -18.20 -0.82
CA PHE A 143 16.35 -17.15 -0.42
C PHE A 143 15.49 -17.53 0.79
N ILE A 144 14.99 -18.78 0.87
CA ILE A 144 14.25 -19.26 2.05
C ILE A 144 15.15 -19.27 3.29
N ASP A 145 16.38 -19.77 3.15
CA ASP A 145 17.36 -19.82 4.23
C ASP A 145 17.67 -18.39 4.73
N TYR A 146 17.80 -17.43 3.81
CA TYR A 146 17.93 -16.01 4.13
C TYR A 146 16.73 -15.48 4.94
N LEU A 147 15.49 -15.77 4.52
CA LEU A 147 14.28 -15.35 5.24
C LEU A 147 14.22 -15.91 6.67
N GLN A 148 14.74 -17.11 6.88
CA GLN A 148 14.80 -17.79 8.17
C GLN A 148 15.98 -17.34 9.04
N SER A 149 16.95 -16.64 8.47
CA SER A 149 18.11 -16.14 9.22
C SER A 149 17.76 -14.94 10.11
N THR A 150 18.43 -14.81 11.25
CA THR A 150 18.28 -13.70 12.20
C THR A 150 19.28 -12.56 11.96
N GLU A 151 20.16 -12.67 10.96
CA GLU A 151 21.29 -11.74 10.77
C GLU A 151 20.87 -10.29 10.48
N GLU A 152 19.64 -10.06 10.00
CA GLU A 152 19.22 -8.78 9.44
C GLU A 152 18.21 -8.00 10.28
N LYS A 153 17.64 -8.59 11.34
CA LYS A 153 16.66 -7.90 12.19
C LYS A 153 17.28 -7.56 13.55
N LYS A 154 17.05 -6.31 13.99
CA LYS A 154 17.53 -5.75 15.28
C LYS A 154 16.78 -6.28 16.51
N VAL A 155 15.79 -7.14 16.31
CA VAL A 155 14.94 -7.79 17.30
C VAL A 155 14.94 -9.26 16.90
N ASP A 156 15.00 -10.22 17.85
CA ASP A 156 15.16 -11.68 17.67
C ASP A 156 14.07 -12.38 16.80
N ASP A 157 13.76 -11.81 15.65
CA ASP A 157 12.65 -12.15 14.80
C ASP A 157 13.17 -12.18 13.36
N THR A 158 12.77 -13.16 12.59
CA THR A 158 13.25 -13.35 11.21
C THR A 158 12.23 -12.73 10.24
N TYR A 159 12.54 -12.60 8.95
CA TYR A 159 11.49 -12.29 7.97
C TYR A 159 10.46 -13.41 7.94
N TRP A 160 10.92 -14.66 8.04
CA TRP A 160 10.08 -15.84 8.06
C TRP A 160 9.06 -15.85 9.19
N ASN A 161 9.48 -15.51 10.41
CA ASN A 161 8.59 -15.43 11.57
C ASN A 161 7.54 -14.33 11.40
N TYR A 162 7.95 -13.17 10.89
CA TYR A 162 7.03 -12.08 10.56
C TYR A 162 5.96 -12.51 9.54
N PHE A 163 6.35 -13.21 8.48
CA PHE A 163 5.40 -13.70 7.47
C PHE A 163 4.50 -14.84 7.92
N ARG A 164 4.86 -15.51 9.02
CA ARG A 164 4.06 -16.62 9.57
C ARG A 164 3.01 -16.17 10.57
N GLY A 165 3.20 -15.01 11.21
CA GLY A 165 2.26 -14.44 12.17
C GLY A 165 1.93 -15.35 13.37
N LEU A 166 1.24 -14.80 14.38
CA LEU A 166 0.64 -15.58 15.47
C LEU A 166 -0.84 -15.91 15.21
N SER A 167 -1.50 -15.18 14.29
CA SER A 167 -2.93 -15.25 14.02
C SER A 167 -3.35 -16.35 13.04
N GLY A 168 -2.40 -17.17 12.54
CA GLY A 168 -2.67 -18.27 11.60
C GLY A 168 -2.71 -17.84 10.12
N ASN A 169 -2.76 -16.54 9.85
CA ASN A 169 -2.59 -15.96 8.52
C ASN A 169 -1.11 -15.97 8.11
N LYS A 170 -0.82 -16.48 6.92
CA LYS A 170 0.56 -16.70 6.46
C LYS A 170 0.73 -16.35 5.00
N VAL A 171 1.90 -15.80 4.67
CA VAL A 171 2.33 -15.70 3.28
C VAL A 171 2.58 -17.11 2.75
N VAL A 172 1.87 -17.48 1.68
CA VAL A 172 2.15 -18.72 0.93
C VAL A 172 3.06 -18.37 -0.22
N PHE A 173 4.29 -18.86 -0.14
CA PHE A 173 5.24 -18.73 -1.23
C PHE A 173 4.91 -19.77 -2.30
N ASN A 174 4.46 -19.32 -3.48
CA ASN A 174 4.20 -20.18 -4.62
C ASN A 174 5.25 -19.89 -5.70
N PHE A 175 6.30 -20.70 -5.74
CA PHE A 175 7.32 -20.63 -6.77
C PHE A 175 7.01 -21.68 -7.84
N PRO A 176 7.08 -21.34 -9.13
CA PRO A 176 6.98 -22.34 -10.18
C PRO A 176 8.08 -23.38 -10.00
N GLU A 177 7.72 -24.66 -10.06
CA GLU A 177 8.71 -25.75 -10.11
C GLU A 177 9.49 -25.61 -11.43
N VAL A 178 10.81 -25.45 -11.31
CA VAL A 178 11.76 -25.40 -12.43
C VAL A 178 12.30 -26.80 -12.67
#